data_AF-A0A4V1S9S2-F1
#
_entry.id   AF-A0A4V1S9S2-F1
#
_cell.length_a   1.000
_cell.length_b   1.000
_cell.length_c   1.000
_cell.angle_alpha   90.00
_cell.angle_beta   90.00
_cell.angle_gamma   90.00
#
_symmetry.space_group_name_H-M   'P 1'
#
loop_
_entity.id
_entity.type
_entity.pdbx_description
1 polymer ?
#
loop_
_entity_poly.entity_id
_entity_poly.type
_entity_poly.pdbx_seq_one_letter_code
_entity_poly.pdbx_strand_id
1 'polypeptide(L)'
;MRTLLLMIPALMAAGTLFLTGCDSRPAAAPPSTRMEESSPSQGQPQSAKAKQADFLNRIRAADPQGRTIDRALLNEQNELGLVLDRSVELDKIPALMKVMLTKMAAEFPGEDLTILTYTPSSPPRKIGTARLNARTRDMTYTAEQ
;
A
#
# COMPACT_ATOMS: atom_id res chain seq x y z
N MET A 1 3.98 -46.53 11.29
CA MET A 1 2.61 -47.06 11.40
C MET A 1 1.86 -46.30 12.49
N ARG A 2 0.60 -45.94 12.20
CA ARG A 2 -0.43 -45.23 13.01
C ARG A 2 -0.70 -43.81 12.55
N THR A 3 -1.93 -43.35 12.31
CA THR A 3 -3.17 -43.93 11.80
C THR A 3 -3.90 -42.72 11.19
N LEU A 4 -4.37 -42.86 9.96
CA LEU A 4 -5.22 -41.92 9.24
C LEU A 4 -6.62 -41.90 9.92
N LEU A 5 -7.19 -40.74 10.21
CA LEU A 5 -8.65 -40.62 10.28
C LEU A 5 -9.12 -39.28 9.70
N LEU A 6 -9.74 -39.43 8.53
CA LEU A 6 -10.50 -38.46 7.75
C LEU A 6 -11.88 -38.23 8.36
N MET A 7 -12.53 -37.15 7.87
CA MET A 7 -13.98 -36.91 7.76
C MET A 7 -14.56 -35.84 8.67
N ILE A 8 -14.90 -34.68 8.10
CA ILE A 8 -16.03 -33.81 8.48
C ILE A 8 -16.56 -33.13 7.19
N PRO A 9 -17.90 -32.91 7.03
CA PRO A 9 -18.65 -33.32 5.84
C PRO A 9 -19.10 -32.18 4.89
N ALA A 10 -19.69 -32.63 3.78
CA ALA A 10 -20.47 -31.88 2.81
C ALA A 10 -21.61 -31.06 3.44
N LEU A 11 -21.85 -29.85 2.91
CA LEU A 11 -23.12 -29.15 3.07
C LEU A 11 -23.65 -28.69 1.71
N MET A 12 -24.91 -29.07 1.51
CA MET A 12 -25.74 -29.00 0.32
C MET A 12 -26.36 -27.62 0.07
N ALA A 13 -26.51 -27.31 -1.21
CA ALA A 13 -27.72 -26.85 -1.90
C ALA A 13 -28.43 -25.51 -1.58
N ALA A 14 -29.15 -25.07 -2.62
CA ALA A 14 -30.22 -24.09 -2.70
C ALA A 14 -29.78 -22.61 -2.79
N GLY A 15 -30.30 -21.79 -3.72
CA GLY A 15 -31.36 -22.00 -4.69
C GLY A 15 -31.46 -20.79 -5.62
N THR A 16 -31.85 -21.06 -6.86
CA THR A 16 -32.28 -20.10 -7.87
C THR A 16 -33.60 -19.43 -7.47
N LEU A 17 -33.65 -18.10 -7.49
CA LEU A 17 -34.90 -17.33 -7.50
C LEU A 17 -34.91 -16.39 -8.72
N PHE A 18 -35.88 -16.66 -9.59
CA PHE A 18 -36.36 -15.79 -10.66
C PHE A 18 -36.91 -14.49 -10.08
N LEU A 19 -36.63 -13.35 -10.72
CA LEU A 19 -37.54 -12.22 -10.73
C LEU A 19 -37.73 -11.71 -12.16
N THR A 20 -38.95 -11.97 -12.62
CA THR A 20 -39.64 -11.44 -13.79
C THR A 20 -39.91 -9.94 -13.68
N GLY A 21 -39.76 -9.24 -14.81
CA GLY A 21 -40.73 -8.26 -15.30
C GLY A 21 -40.76 -6.87 -14.67
N CYS A 22 -40.53 -5.84 -15.49
CA CYS A 22 -41.60 -4.91 -15.87
C CYS A 22 -41.18 -4.05 -17.07
N ASP A 23 -41.96 -4.19 -18.13
CA ASP A 23 -42.03 -3.30 -19.28
C ASP A 23 -42.52 -1.92 -18.81
N SER A 24 -41.81 -0.86 -19.20
CA SER A 24 -42.28 0.52 -19.07
C SER A 24 -41.57 1.37 -20.10
N ARG A 25 -42.21 1.53 -21.25
CA ARG A 25 -41.81 2.45 -22.32
C ARG A 25 -42.65 3.72 -22.19
N PRO A 26 -42.03 4.90 -22.02
CA PRO A 26 -42.68 6.15 -22.38
C PRO A 26 -41.99 6.86 -23.54
N ALA A 27 -42.77 7.74 -24.13
CA ALA A 27 -42.64 8.36 -25.44
C ALA A 27 -41.51 9.40 -25.57
N ALA A 28 -41.18 9.69 -26.82
CA ALA A 28 -40.25 10.72 -27.25
C ALA A 28 -40.76 12.14 -26.97
N ALA A 29 -39.87 13.01 -26.45
CA ALA A 29 -39.52 14.32 -27.03
C ALA A 29 -38.37 15.00 -26.21
N PRO A 30 -37.46 15.75 -26.85
CA PRO A 30 -36.32 16.47 -26.23
C PRO A 30 -36.69 17.95 -25.94
N PRO A 31 -35.77 18.88 -25.58
CA PRO A 31 -34.41 18.80 -25.04
C PRO A 31 -34.25 19.58 -23.70
N SER A 32 -33.21 19.29 -22.92
CA SER A 32 -32.54 20.30 -22.09
C SER A 32 -31.20 19.76 -21.64
N THR A 33 -30.14 20.33 -22.22
CA THR A 33 -28.81 20.39 -21.63
C THR A 33 -28.90 20.96 -20.22
N ARG A 34 -29.02 20.09 -19.24
CA ARG A 34 -28.53 20.35 -17.89
C ARG A 34 -27.25 19.56 -17.77
N MET A 35 -26.13 20.25 -17.89
CA MET A 35 -24.89 19.77 -17.30
C MET A 35 -25.20 19.65 -15.81
N GLU A 36 -25.53 18.43 -15.39
CA GLU A 36 -25.61 18.08 -14.00
C GLU A 36 -24.17 18.05 -13.52
N GLU A 37 -23.73 19.23 -13.08
CA GLU A 37 -22.58 19.44 -12.22
C GLU A 37 -22.79 18.62 -10.94
N SER A 38 -22.55 17.32 -11.09
CA SER A 38 -22.43 16.39 -9.98
C SER A 38 -21.07 16.63 -9.37
N SER A 39 -21.07 17.58 -8.43
CA SER A 39 -20.21 17.74 -7.27
C SER A 39 -18.89 16.94 -7.27
N PRO A 40 -17.73 17.57 -7.00
CA PRO A 40 -16.55 16.81 -6.66
C PRO A 40 -16.92 15.90 -5.48
N SER A 41 -16.78 14.59 -5.68
CA SER A 41 -16.94 13.60 -4.62
C SER A 41 -16.02 14.05 -3.48
N GLN A 42 -16.61 14.67 -2.45
CA GLN A 42 -15.92 14.97 -1.21
C GLN A 42 -15.43 13.64 -0.68
N GLY A 43 -14.12 13.44 -0.78
CA GLY A 43 -13.46 12.19 -0.48
C GLY A 43 -13.92 11.71 0.88
N GLN A 44 -14.51 10.50 0.90
CA GLN A 44 -14.61 9.75 2.14
C GLN A 44 -13.23 9.78 2.82
N PRO A 45 -13.17 9.98 4.14
CA PRO A 45 -11.91 9.88 4.86
C PRO A 45 -11.33 8.49 4.56
N GLN A 46 -10.30 8.44 3.71
CA GLN A 46 -9.61 7.19 3.42
C GLN A 46 -9.10 6.66 4.75
N SER A 47 -9.42 5.41 5.04
CA SER A 47 -8.88 4.73 6.21
C SER A 47 -7.35 4.78 6.16
N ALA A 48 -6.69 4.84 7.32
CA ALA A 48 -5.23 4.84 7.39
C ALA A 48 -4.62 3.69 6.56
N LYS A 49 -5.25 2.52 6.60
CA LYS A 49 -4.87 1.34 5.81
C LYS A 49 -4.98 1.56 4.30
N ALA A 50 -6.00 2.27 3.82
CA ALA A 50 -6.12 2.62 2.40
C ALA A 50 -4.97 3.56 1.97
N LYS A 51 -4.68 4.59 2.77
CA LYS A 51 -3.54 5.49 2.50
C LYS A 51 -2.21 4.75 2.46
N GLN A 52 -1.98 3.84 3.39
CA GLN A 52 -0.76 3.00 3.41
C GLN A 52 -0.65 2.12 2.17
N ALA A 53 -1.75 1.49 1.75
CA ALA A 53 -1.77 0.67 0.53
C ALA A 53 -1.47 1.51 -0.72
N ASP A 54 -2.08 2.69 -0.83
CA ASP A 54 -1.85 3.62 -1.93
C ASP A 54 -0.40 4.11 -1.97
N PHE A 55 0.18 4.42 -0.81
CA PHE A 55 1.57 4.81 -0.70
C PHE A 55 2.51 3.69 -1.18
N LEU A 56 2.31 2.45 -0.72
CA LEU A 56 3.08 1.30 -1.18
C LEU A 56 2.92 1.05 -2.69
N ASN A 57 1.73 1.24 -3.23
CA ASN A 57 1.48 1.12 -4.67
C ASN A 57 2.27 2.17 -5.46
N ARG A 58 2.35 3.42 -4.97
CA ARG A 58 3.18 4.46 -5.60
C ARG A 58 4.67 4.16 -5.52
N ILE A 59 5.16 3.54 -4.44
CA ILE A 59 6.55 3.08 -4.36
C ILE A 59 6.83 2.06 -5.46
N ARG A 60 5.97 1.04 -5.59
CA ARG A 60 6.12 0.00 -6.64
C ARG A 60 6.01 0.58 -8.04
N ALA A 61 5.11 1.54 -8.26
CA ALA A 61 4.94 2.19 -9.55
C ALA A 61 6.15 3.06 -9.95
N ALA A 62 6.90 3.59 -8.97
CA ALA A 62 8.12 4.35 -9.21
C ALA A 62 9.33 3.47 -9.58
N ASP A 63 9.29 2.17 -9.26
CA ASP A 63 10.30 1.18 -9.61
C ASP A 63 9.65 -0.10 -10.17
N PRO A 64 9.01 -0.02 -11.36
CA PRO A 64 8.21 -1.12 -11.91
C PRO A 64 9.04 -2.36 -12.26
N GLN A 65 10.36 -2.20 -12.37
CA GLN A 65 11.29 -3.29 -12.66
C GLN A 65 12.00 -3.82 -11.42
N GLY A 66 11.73 -3.26 -10.22
CA GLY A 66 12.36 -3.69 -8.97
C GLY A 66 13.88 -3.56 -8.96
N ARG A 67 14.43 -2.56 -9.67
CA ARG A 67 15.89 -2.38 -9.78
C ARG A 67 16.52 -1.76 -8.54
N THR A 68 15.71 -1.13 -7.70
CA THR A 68 16.14 -0.47 -6.47
C THR A 68 15.52 -1.12 -5.25
N ILE A 69 14.21 -1.37 -5.30
CA ILE A 69 13.44 -1.93 -4.18
C ILE A 69 12.86 -3.27 -4.63
N ASP A 70 13.43 -4.37 -4.13
CA ASP A 70 12.92 -5.73 -4.32
C ASP A 70 11.56 -5.89 -3.62
N ARG A 71 11.48 -5.47 -2.35
CA ARG A 71 10.25 -5.56 -1.54
C ARG A 71 10.08 -4.36 -0.63
N ALA A 72 8.83 -3.96 -0.43
CA ALA A 72 8.46 -2.88 0.50
C ALA A 72 7.24 -3.29 1.34
N LEU A 73 7.32 -3.01 2.65
CA LEU A 73 6.27 -3.25 3.63
C LEU A 73 6.16 -2.03 4.54
N LEU A 74 4.94 -1.54 4.75
CA LEU A 74 4.63 -0.43 5.67
C LEU A 74 3.68 -0.96 6.74
N ASN A 75 4.00 -0.72 8.02
CA ASN A 75 3.17 -1.15 9.14
C ASN A 75 2.29 -0.01 9.70
N GLU A 76 1.54 -0.31 10.75
CA GLU A 76 0.60 0.62 11.40
C GLU A 76 1.31 1.76 12.15
N GLN A 77 2.60 1.60 12.50
CA GLN A 77 3.44 2.58 13.20
C GLN A 77 4.26 3.45 12.23
N ASN A 78 3.88 3.52 10.95
CA ASN A 78 4.60 4.27 9.91
C ASN A 78 6.08 3.86 9.78
N GLU A 79 6.38 2.57 10.01
CA GLU A 79 7.68 1.98 9.71
C GLU A 79 7.66 1.30 8.34
N LEU A 80 8.52 1.78 7.44
CA LEU A 80 8.70 1.24 6.10
C LEU A 80 9.94 0.34 6.05
N GLY A 81 9.72 -0.96 5.94
CA GLY A 81 10.75 -1.94 5.61
C GLY A 81 10.98 -1.99 4.10
N LEU A 82 12.23 -1.81 3.68
CA LEU A 82 12.69 -1.89 2.29
C LEU A 82 13.75 -2.99 2.15
N VAL A 83 13.46 -4.00 1.34
CA VAL A 83 14.50 -4.91 0.83
C VAL A 83 15.01 -4.31 -0.47
N LEU A 84 16.30 -4.01 -0.52
CA LEU A 84 16.92 -3.40 -1.70
C LEU A 84 17.35 -4.47 -2.69
N ASP A 85 17.43 -4.10 -3.97
CA ASP A 85 18.04 -4.96 -4.97
C ASP A 85 19.56 -5.09 -4.74
N ARG A 86 20.16 -6.18 -5.25
CA ARG A 86 21.59 -6.45 -5.13
C ARG A 86 22.46 -5.43 -5.85
N SER A 87 21.91 -4.75 -6.87
CA SER A 87 22.63 -3.73 -7.63
C SER A 87 22.76 -2.39 -6.90
N VAL A 88 22.04 -2.19 -5.79
CA VAL A 88 22.11 -0.95 -5.04
C VAL A 88 23.42 -0.87 -4.26
N GLU A 89 24.24 0.13 -4.59
CA GLU A 89 25.50 0.41 -3.90
C GLU A 89 25.26 0.95 -2.48
N LEU A 90 26.07 0.50 -1.50
CA LEU A 90 25.89 0.83 -0.09
C LEU A 90 26.00 2.34 0.20
N ASP A 91 26.85 3.06 -0.53
CA ASP A 91 27.05 4.51 -0.38
C ASP A 91 25.85 5.33 -0.89
N LYS A 92 24.99 4.75 -1.73
CA LYS A 92 23.76 5.37 -2.24
C LYS A 92 22.58 5.22 -1.29
N ILE A 93 22.63 4.26 -0.37
CA ILE A 93 21.53 3.95 0.56
C ILE A 93 21.12 5.16 1.43
N PRO A 94 22.04 5.94 2.03
CA PRO A 94 21.63 7.08 2.85
C PRO A 94 20.81 8.12 2.06
N ALA A 95 21.20 8.37 0.81
CA ALA A 95 20.47 9.29 -0.08
C ALA A 95 19.09 8.74 -0.44
N LEU A 96 18.99 7.45 -0.78
CA LEU A 96 17.72 6.77 -1.04
C LEU A 96 16.79 6.86 0.17
N MET A 97 17.28 6.54 1.37
CA MET A 97 16.49 6.58 2.59
C MET A 97 15.97 7.99 2.89
N LYS A 98 16.79 9.03 2.66
CA LYS A 98 16.34 10.43 2.82
C LYS A 98 15.20 10.78 1.85
N VAL A 99 15.29 10.37 0.58
CA VAL A 99 14.21 10.59 -0.41
C VAL A 99 12.94 9.88 0.04
N MET A 100 13.05 8.62 0.49
CA MET A 100 11.91 7.85 0.96
C MET A 100 11.27 8.44 2.21
N LEU A 101 12.08 8.90 3.16
CA LEU A 101 11.61 9.54 4.40
C LEU A 101 10.85 10.84 4.08
N THR A 102 11.33 11.61 3.10
CA THR A 102 10.67 12.83 2.62
C THR A 102 9.32 12.50 1.98
N LYS A 103 9.24 11.44 1.18
CA LYS A 103 7.98 10.97 0.59
C LYS A 103 7.00 10.49 1.65
N MET A 104 7.47 9.76 2.67
CA MET A 104 6.64 9.35 3.79
C MET A 104 6.13 10.55 4.59
N ALA A 105 6.95 11.57 4.82
CA ALA A 105 6.55 12.78 5.55
C ALA A 105 5.47 13.60 4.84
N ALA A 106 5.46 13.56 3.51
CA ALA A 106 4.39 14.16 2.73
C ALA A 106 3.08 13.37 2.85
N GLU A 107 3.16 12.05 2.98
CA GLU A 107 2.00 11.16 3.05
C GLU A 107 1.38 11.10 4.47
N PHE A 108 2.25 11.07 5.48
CA PHE A 108 1.93 10.91 6.89
C PHE A 108 2.45 12.12 7.67
N PRO A 109 1.83 13.30 7.50
CA PRO A 109 2.32 14.54 8.08
C PRO A 109 2.17 14.55 9.60
N GLY A 110 3.20 15.01 10.30
CA GLY A 110 3.18 15.15 11.77
C GLY A 110 3.35 13.84 12.54
N GLU A 111 3.67 12.75 11.84
CA GLU A 111 3.93 11.41 12.42
C GLU A 111 5.43 11.15 12.52
N ASP A 112 5.85 10.41 13.55
CA ASP A 112 7.20 9.87 13.61
C ASP A 112 7.33 8.76 12.55
N LEU A 113 8.41 8.79 11.76
CA LEU A 113 8.59 7.89 10.63
C LEU A 113 9.88 7.11 10.78
N THR A 114 9.85 5.82 10.45
CA THR A 114 11.04 4.96 10.45
C THR A 114 11.17 4.26 9.11
N ILE A 115 12.39 4.18 8.58
CA ILE A 115 12.72 3.35 7.43
C ILE A 115 13.79 2.35 7.86
N LEU A 116 13.52 1.08 7.62
CA LEU A 116 14.48 -0.01 7.80
C LEU A 116 14.87 -0.54 6.42
N THR A 117 16.16 -0.59 6.15
CA THR A 117 16.68 -1.16 4.89
C THR A 117 17.35 -2.51 5.13
N TYR A 118 17.16 -3.43 4.20
CA TYR A 118 17.62 -4.81 4.28
C TYR A 118 18.29 -5.27 2.98
N THR A 119 19.26 -6.19 3.10
CA THR A 119 19.82 -6.92 1.96
C THR A 119 18.83 -7.96 1.42
N PRO A 120 18.90 -8.28 0.12
CA PRO A 120 18.10 -9.34 -0.52
C PRO A 120 18.74 -10.72 -0.29
N SER A 121 18.95 -11.07 0.99
CA SER A 121 19.45 -12.36 1.48
C SER A 121 18.34 -13.20 2.10
N SER A 122 18.63 -14.45 2.42
CA SER A 122 17.73 -15.33 3.18
C SER A 122 18.43 -15.83 4.45
N PRO A 123 18.07 -15.32 5.65
CA PRO A 123 17.09 -14.25 5.89
C PRO A 123 17.61 -12.86 5.46
N PRO A 124 16.73 -11.88 5.20
CA PRO A 124 17.14 -10.48 4.94
C PRO A 124 17.90 -9.91 6.14
N ARG A 125 19.05 -9.28 5.90
CA ARG A 125 19.85 -8.63 6.95
C ARG A 125 19.64 -7.13 6.93
N LYS A 126 19.36 -6.52 8.07
CA LYS A 126 19.22 -5.06 8.18
C LYS A 126 20.58 -4.40 7.94
N ILE A 127 20.60 -3.31 7.18
CA ILE A 127 21.82 -2.57 6.80
C ILE A 127 21.73 -1.08 7.13
N GLY A 128 20.55 -0.57 7.44
CA GLY A 128 20.40 0.81 7.86
C GLY A 128 19.03 1.14 8.40
N THR A 129 19.00 2.17 9.24
CA THR A 129 17.82 2.76 9.82
C THR A 129 17.82 4.26 9.56
N ALA A 130 16.70 4.83 9.14
CA ALA A 130 16.48 6.27 9.07
C ALA A 130 15.23 6.62 9.84
N ARG A 131 15.24 7.78 10.49
CA ARG A 131 14.12 8.24 11.32
C ARG A 131 13.84 9.71 11.05
N LEU A 132 12.56 10.07 11.00
CA LEU A 132 12.07 11.43 11.11
C LEU A 132 11.36 11.55 12.44
N ASN A 133 11.78 12.51 13.25
CA ASN A 133 10.99 12.92 14.41
C ASN A 133 10.03 14.03 14.01
N ALA A 134 8.72 13.83 14.15
CA ALA A 134 7.71 14.80 13.74
C ALA A 134 7.81 16.13 14.47
N ARG A 135 8.18 16.08 15.75
CA ARG A 135 8.19 17.25 16.64
C ARG A 135 9.34 18.19 16.35
N THR A 136 10.55 17.65 16.23
CA THR A 136 11.79 18.40 15.97
C THR A 136 12.03 18.61 14.49
N ARG A 137 11.44 17.76 13.63
CA ARG A 137 11.72 17.62 12.20
C ARG A 137 13.14 17.14 11.90
N ASP A 138 13.83 16.61 12.90
CA ASP A 138 15.17 16.08 12.74
C ASP A 138 15.12 14.75 11.98
N MET A 139 16.02 14.63 11.00
CA MET A 139 16.25 13.42 10.23
C MET A 139 17.58 12.80 10.63
N THR A 140 17.54 11.54 11.06
CA THR A 140 18.75 10.79 11.43
C THR A 140 18.90 9.55 10.56
N TYR A 141 20.14 9.18 10.28
CA TYR A 141 20.50 7.93 9.61
C TYR A 141 21.56 7.18 10.43
N THR A 142 21.41 5.87 10.52
CA THR A 142 22.34 4.97 11.18
C THR A 142 22.54 3.74 10.31
N ALA A 143 23.77 3.52 9.85
CA ALA A 143 24.14 2.29 9.17
C ALA A 143 24.27 1.15 10.19
N GLU A 144 23.91 -0.07 9.81
CA GLU A 144 24.19 -1.26 10.63
C GLU A 144 25.58 -1.79 10.26
N GLN A 145 26.36 -2.17 11.27
CA GLN A 145 27.71 -2.74 11.12
C GLN A 145 27.66 -4.26 10.89
#